data_AF-A0A948XP69-F1
#
_entry.id   AF-A0A948XP69-F1
#
_cell.length_a   1.000
_cell.length_b   1.000
_cell.length_c   1.000
_cell.angle_alpha   90.00
_cell.angle_beta   90.00
_cell.angle_gamma   90.00
#
_symmetry.space_group_name_H-M   'P 1'
#
loop_
_entity.id
_entity.type
_entity.pdbx_description
1 polymer ?
#
loop_
_entity_poly.entity_id
_entity_poly.type
_entity_poly.pdbx_seq_one_letter_code
_entity_poly.pdbx_strand_id
1 'polypeptide(L)'
;MVNFGVIGDDARTGALIEALVGSGSGEIIAAGTRPNPQISQMATWNLINGNEDLLAELLKSRGAEIALIGPEKFLSLVDGLNARGFKVAAPSSLTSWLELDKARLIRFMTEIGMAEFIPESRIFSGPKG
;
A
#
# COMPACT_ATOMS: atom_id res chain seq x y z
N MET A 1 -5.65 11.24 19.73
CA MET A 1 -6.40 10.23 18.97
C MET A 1 -5.88 10.34 17.55
N VAL A 2 -5.43 9.24 16.94
CA VAL A 2 -4.71 9.26 15.65
C VAL A 2 -5.69 9.02 14.52
N ASN A 3 -5.67 9.86 13.49
CA ASN A 3 -6.47 9.68 12.28
C ASN A 3 -5.67 8.88 11.24
N PHE A 4 -6.36 7.98 10.54
CA PHE A 4 -5.75 7.06 9.58
C PHE A 4 -6.28 7.29 8.17
N GLY A 5 -5.39 7.28 7.18
CA GLY A 5 -5.72 7.06 5.79
C GLY A 5 -5.58 5.58 5.44
N VAL A 6 -6.60 4.96 4.85
CA VAL A 6 -6.52 3.57 4.37
C VAL A 6 -6.76 3.53 2.88
N ILE A 7 -5.77 3.10 2.11
CA ILE A 7 -5.80 3.11 0.66
C ILE A 7 -5.95 1.69 0.13
N GLY A 8 -7.06 1.43 -0.55
CA GLY A 8 -7.37 0.13 -1.12
C GLY A 8 -8.88 -0.09 -1.30
N ASP A 9 -9.24 -0.98 -2.22
CA ASP A 9 -10.64 -1.31 -2.55
C ASP A 9 -10.94 -2.81 -2.41
N ASP A 10 -10.06 -3.58 -1.75
CA ASP A 10 -10.14 -5.03 -1.61
C ASP A 10 -10.58 -5.49 -0.20
N ALA A 11 -10.75 -6.80 -0.02
CA ALA A 11 -11.14 -7.40 1.26
C ALA A 11 -10.09 -7.18 2.36
N ARG A 12 -8.79 -7.17 2.03
CA ARG A 12 -7.70 -6.85 2.97
C ARG A 12 -7.87 -5.44 3.52
N THR A 13 -8.22 -4.48 2.67
CA THR A 13 -8.49 -3.10 3.08
C THR A 13 -9.68 -3.03 4.04
N GLY A 14 -10.75 -3.79 3.75
CA GLY A 14 -11.90 -3.91 4.65
C GLY A 14 -11.50 -4.41 6.05
N ALA A 15 -10.68 -5.46 6.12
CA ALA A 15 -10.19 -6.01 7.38
C ALA A 15 -9.29 -5.03 8.17
N LEU A 16 -8.46 -4.24 7.48
CA LEU A 16 -7.65 -3.19 8.12
C LEU A 16 -8.54 -2.12 8.76
N ILE A 17 -9.60 -1.70 8.07
CA ILE A 17 -10.54 -0.69 8.58
C ILE A 17 -11.30 -1.24 9.78
N GLU A 18 -11.80 -2.46 9.71
CA GLU A 18 -12.49 -3.13 10.83
C GLU A 18 -11.59 -3.19 12.09
N ALA A 19 -10.32 -3.55 11.92
CA ALA A 19 -9.35 -3.56 13.02
C ALA A 19 -9.12 -2.17 13.63
N LEU A 20 -9.03 -1.13 12.80
CA LEU A 20 -8.85 0.27 13.26
C LEU A 20 -10.09 0.81 13.99
N VAL A 21 -11.30 0.45 13.53
CA VAL A 21 -12.55 0.79 14.22
C VAL A 21 -12.57 0.12 15.60
N GLY A 22 -12.21 -1.16 15.68
CA GLY A 22 -12.16 -1.91 16.95
C GLY A 22 -11.12 -1.39 17.95
N SER A 23 -10.05 -0.73 17.49
CA SER A 23 -8.98 -0.21 18.35
C SER A 23 -9.27 1.15 18.98
N GLY A 24 -10.41 1.79 18.67
CA GLY A 24 -10.72 3.15 19.15
C GLY A 24 -9.84 4.23 18.50
N SER A 25 -9.44 4.01 17.25
CA SER A 25 -8.74 5.02 16.44
C SER A 25 -9.61 6.26 16.20
N GLY A 26 -9.00 7.34 15.71
CA GLY A 26 -9.72 8.55 15.30
C GLY A 26 -10.48 8.37 13.99
N GLU A 27 -10.55 9.43 13.19
CA GLU A 27 -11.20 9.37 11.88
C GLU A 27 -10.45 8.41 10.95
N ILE A 28 -11.20 7.55 10.25
CA ILE A 28 -10.68 6.65 9.22
C ILE A 28 -11.13 7.17 7.85
N ILE A 29 -10.16 7.59 7.06
CA ILE A 29 -10.33 8.10 5.71
C ILE A 29 -9.96 7.00 4.73
N ALA A 30 -10.97 6.34 4.17
CA ALA A 30 -10.76 5.27 3.20
C ALA A 30 -10.76 5.82 1.78
N ALA A 31 -9.85 5.32 0.93
CA ALA A 31 -9.74 5.74 -0.45
C ALA A 31 -9.44 4.57 -1.39
N GLY A 32 -10.08 4.54 -2.56
CA GLY A 32 -9.77 3.53 -3.58
C GLY A 32 -10.31 3.89 -4.96
N THR A 33 -10.03 3.05 -5.96
CA THR A 33 -10.31 3.34 -7.37
C THR A 33 -11.73 3.00 -7.83
N ARG A 34 -12.54 2.36 -6.98
CA ARG A 34 -13.89 1.88 -7.30
C ARG A 34 -14.80 1.99 -6.08
N PRO A 35 -16.13 2.14 -6.24
CA PRO A 35 -17.04 2.17 -5.10
C PRO A 35 -16.91 0.91 -4.24
N ASN A 36 -16.90 1.06 -2.92
CA ASN A 36 -16.87 -0.06 -1.98
C ASN A 36 -17.96 0.11 -0.89
N PRO A 37 -19.17 -0.43 -1.12
CA PRO A 37 -20.30 -0.27 -0.20
C PRO A 37 -20.04 -0.85 1.20
N GLN A 38 -19.24 -1.91 1.32
CA GLN A 38 -18.91 -2.49 2.62
C GLN A 38 -18.04 -1.54 3.44
N ILE A 39 -16.98 -0.98 2.85
CA ILE A 39 -16.11 -0.02 3.54
C ILE A 39 -16.86 1.26 3.90
N SER A 40 -17.76 1.74 3.03
CA SER A 40 -18.58 2.92 3.31
C SER A 40 -19.49 2.80 4.54
N GLN A 41 -19.74 1.59 5.04
CA GLN A 41 -20.49 1.37 6.29
C GLN A 41 -19.63 1.58 7.55
N MET A 42 -18.30 1.58 7.40
CA MET A 42 -17.33 1.60 8.52
C MET A 42 -16.45 2.85 8.52
N ALA A 43 -16.24 3.47 7.36
CA ALA A 43 -15.33 4.61 7.19
C ALA A 43 -15.82 5.57 6.10
N THR A 44 -15.25 6.79 6.08
CA THR A 44 -15.54 7.76 5.02
C THR A 44 -14.83 7.33 3.74
N TRP A 45 -15.59 6.84 2.76
CA TRP A 45 -15.06 6.34 1.48
C TRP A 45 -14.88 7.46 0.45
N ASN A 46 -13.71 7.50 -0.19
CA ASN A 46 -13.37 8.46 -1.23
C ASN A 46 -12.89 7.74 -2.49
N LEU A 47 -13.41 8.14 -3.64
CA LEU A 47 -12.91 7.66 -4.92
C LEU A 47 -11.64 8.43 -5.30
N ILE A 48 -10.59 7.71 -5.64
CA ILE A 48 -9.33 8.26 -6.14
C ILE A 48 -9.03 7.70 -7.52
N ASN A 49 -8.50 8.54 -8.41
CA ASN A 49 -8.15 8.17 -9.78
C ASN A 49 -6.65 7.91 -9.97
N GLY A 50 -5.93 7.58 -8.89
CA GLY A 50 -4.48 7.44 -8.91
C GLY A 50 -3.71 8.77 -8.90
N ASN A 51 -4.39 9.91 -8.76
CA ASN A 51 -3.73 11.19 -8.51
C ASN A 51 -3.27 11.27 -7.05
N GLU A 52 -1.97 11.15 -6.86
CA GLU A 52 -1.30 11.17 -5.56
C GLU A 52 -1.46 12.49 -4.82
N ASP A 53 -1.38 13.63 -5.51
CA ASP A 53 -1.52 14.96 -4.90
C ASP A 53 -2.90 15.15 -4.29
N LEU A 54 -3.94 14.76 -5.02
CA LEU A 54 -5.32 14.84 -4.53
C LEU A 54 -5.56 13.93 -3.34
N LEU A 55 -4.99 12.72 -3.35
CA LEU A 55 -5.04 11.82 -2.20
C LEU A 55 -4.33 12.43 -0.99
N ALA A 56 -3.13 12.97 -1.16
CA ALA A 56 -2.37 13.57 -0.07
C ALA A 56 -3.09 14.78 0.53
N GLU A 57 -3.65 15.66 -0.30
CA GLU A 57 -4.44 16.81 0.16
C GLU A 57 -5.72 16.36 0.88
N LEU A 58 -6.42 15.33 0.37
CA LEU A 58 -7.56 14.74 1.07
C LEU A 58 -7.17 14.25 2.47
N LEU A 59 -6.12 13.43 2.57
CA LEU A 59 -5.64 12.88 3.84
C LEU A 59 -5.23 14.00 4.81
N LYS A 60 -4.52 15.01 4.31
CA LYS A 60 -4.06 16.15 5.11
C LYS A 60 -5.22 17.00 5.61
N SER A 61 -6.22 17.27 4.76
CA SER A 61 -7.41 18.06 5.13
C SER A 61 -8.23 17.42 6.25
N ARG A 62 -8.10 16.10 6.42
CA ARG A 62 -8.74 15.29 7.47
C ARG A 62 -7.82 14.97 8.64
N GLY A 63 -6.62 15.55 8.66
CA GLY A 63 -5.66 15.37 9.73
C GLY A 63 -5.11 13.96 9.86
N ALA A 64 -5.13 13.15 8.78
CA ALA A 64 -4.52 11.82 8.81
C ALA A 64 -3.01 11.93 9.09
N GLU A 65 -2.52 11.14 10.04
CA GLU A 65 -1.10 11.10 10.40
C GLU A 65 -0.40 9.85 9.86
N ILE A 66 -1.17 8.75 9.76
CA ILE A 66 -0.69 7.44 9.33
C ILE A 66 -1.47 7.00 8.11
N ALA A 67 -0.77 6.54 7.08
CA ALA A 67 -1.36 5.95 5.88
C ALA A 67 -1.08 4.44 5.82
N LEU A 68 -2.12 3.63 5.66
CA LEU A 68 -2.03 2.19 5.46
C LEU A 68 -2.34 1.88 4.00
N ILE A 69 -1.44 1.14 3.32
CA ILE A 69 -1.67 0.69 1.96
C ILE A 69 -2.13 -0.77 2.01
N GLY A 70 -3.34 -1.03 1.53
CA GLY A 70 -3.85 -2.40 1.39
C GLY A 70 -3.19 -3.09 0.21
N PRO A 71 -3.61 -2.82 -1.04
CA PRO A 71 -3.12 -3.53 -2.22
C PRO A 71 -1.80 -3.03 -2.80
N GLU A 72 -1.03 -3.96 -3.36
CA GLU A 72 0.30 -3.77 -3.92
C GLU A 72 0.32 -2.73 -5.05
N LYS A 73 -0.80 -2.63 -5.79
CA LYS A 73 -0.98 -1.65 -6.88
C LYS A 73 -0.85 -0.18 -6.44
N PHE A 74 -0.90 0.09 -5.13
CA PHE A 74 -0.75 1.43 -4.57
C PHE A 74 0.61 1.66 -3.89
N LEU A 75 1.54 0.68 -3.94
CA LEU A 75 2.87 0.84 -3.32
C LEU A 75 3.68 2.00 -3.92
N SER A 76 3.39 2.41 -5.15
CA SER A 76 4.03 3.58 -5.76
C SER A 76 3.71 4.90 -5.04
N LEU A 77 2.64 4.95 -4.24
CA LEU A 77 2.25 6.16 -3.49
C LEU A 77 3.07 6.35 -2.20
N VAL A 78 3.80 5.32 -1.76
CA VAL A 78 4.45 5.30 -0.45
C VAL A 78 5.49 6.40 -0.32
N ASP A 79 6.39 6.54 -1.30
CA ASP A 79 7.45 7.54 -1.24
C ASP A 79 6.89 8.96 -1.29
N GLY A 80 5.86 9.16 -2.11
CA GLY A 80 5.14 10.41 -2.22
C GLY A 80 4.43 10.84 -0.94
N LEU A 81 3.73 9.92 -0.28
CA LEU A 81 3.09 10.18 1.00
C LEU A 81 4.12 10.42 2.12
N ASN A 82 5.21 9.64 2.17
CA ASN A 82 6.30 9.88 3.12
C ASN A 82 6.92 11.28 2.93
N ALA A 83 7.17 11.69 1.68
CA ALA A 83 7.72 13.02 1.36
C ALA A 83 6.79 14.18 1.81
N ARG A 84 5.49 13.92 1.94
CA ARG A 84 4.49 14.87 2.44
C ARG A 84 4.26 14.78 3.96
N GLY A 85 5.05 13.96 4.66
CA GLY A 85 5.08 13.89 6.12
C GLY A 85 4.15 12.84 6.74
N PHE A 86 3.49 12.01 5.94
CA PHE A 86 2.70 10.89 6.46
C PHE A 86 3.62 9.76 6.94
N LYS A 87 3.25 9.08 8.02
CA LYS A 87 3.87 7.79 8.38
C LYS A 87 3.19 6.69 7.59
N VAL A 88 3.86 6.12 6.59
CA VAL A 88 3.24 5.13 5.71
C VAL A 88 3.61 3.71 6.15
N ALA A 89 2.63 2.86 6.40
CA ALA A 89 2.81 1.46 6.75
C ALA A 89 2.79 0.58 5.49
N ALA A 90 3.86 0.65 4.70
CA ALA A 90 4.09 -0.14 3.50
C ALA A 90 5.56 -0.03 3.06
N PRO A 91 6.10 -0.98 2.27
CA PRO A 91 7.44 -0.86 1.72
C PRO A 91 7.54 0.33 0.76
N SER A 92 8.67 1.04 0.81
CA SER A 92 9.03 2.09 -0.15
C SER A 92 9.31 1.50 -1.53
N SER A 93 9.29 2.31 -2.59
CA SER A 93 9.59 1.81 -3.96
C SER A 93 10.97 1.16 -4.05
N LEU A 94 11.93 1.63 -3.24
CA LEU A 94 13.27 1.06 -3.14
C LEU A 94 13.28 -0.39 -2.63
N THR A 95 12.26 -0.80 -1.89
CA THR A 95 12.14 -2.14 -1.27
C THR A 95 11.03 -2.98 -1.87
N SER A 96 10.03 -2.37 -2.53
CA SER A 96 8.89 -3.07 -3.14
C SER A 96 9.30 -4.06 -4.24
N TRP A 97 10.50 -3.93 -4.85
CA TRP A 97 10.99 -4.91 -5.82
C TRP A 97 11.18 -6.31 -5.22
N LEU A 98 11.32 -6.43 -3.89
CA LEU A 98 11.36 -7.73 -3.21
C LEU A 98 10.08 -8.54 -3.45
N GLU A 99 8.95 -7.86 -3.65
CA GLU A 99 7.67 -8.49 -3.97
C GLU A 99 7.38 -8.47 -5.49
N LEU A 100 7.70 -7.37 -6.16
CA LEU A 100 7.27 -7.11 -7.53
C LEU A 100 8.20 -7.71 -8.61
N ASP A 101 9.48 -7.93 -8.31
CA ASP A 101 10.47 -8.43 -9.26
C ASP A 101 11.13 -9.72 -8.75
N LYS A 102 10.49 -10.85 -9.06
CA LYS A 102 10.97 -12.19 -8.68
C LYS A 102 12.35 -12.51 -9.25
N ALA A 103 12.67 -12.04 -10.45
CA ALA A 103 13.97 -12.32 -11.07
C ALA A 103 15.08 -11.60 -10.31
N ARG A 104 14.85 -10.34 -9.94
CA ARG A 104 15.77 -9.57 -9.09
C ARG A 104 15.83 -10.14 -7.67
N LEU A 105 14.70 -10.57 -7.09
CA LEU A 105 14.67 -11.26 -5.79
C LEU A 105 15.54 -12.50 -5.78
N ILE A 106 15.39 -13.40 -6.77
CA ILE A 106 16.18 -14.63 -6.87
C ILE A 106 17.68 -14.31 -6.96
N ARG A 107 18.07 -13.31 -7.76
CA ARG A 107 19.47 -12.87 -7.86
C ARG A 107 19.98 -12.35 -6.52
N PHE A 108 19.22 -11.47 -5.87
CA PHE A 108 19.57 -10.92 -4.57
C PHE A 108 19.73 -12.01 -3.50
N MET A 109 18.76 -12.93 -3.39
CA MET A 109 18.83 -14.06 -2.45
C MET A 109 20.05 -14.94 -2.69
N THR A 110 20.42 -15.16 -3.96
CA THR A 110 21.63 -15.91 -4.31
C THR A 110 22.89 -15.16 -3.87
N GLU A 111 22.96 -13.85 -4.12
CA GLU A 111 24.10 -13.00 -3.75
C GLU A 111 24.33 -12.91 -2.24
N ILE A 112 23.26 -12.93 -1.43
CA ILE A 112 23.36 -12.88 0.04
C ILE A 112 23.48 -14.26 0.71
N GLY A 113 23.65 -15.34 -0.08
CA GLY A 113 23.84 -16.69 0.44
C GLY A 113 22.58 -17.37 0.98
N MET A 114 21.40 -17.02 0.43
CA MET A 114 20.10 -17.64 0.73
C MET A 114 19.58 -18.51 -0.42
N ALA A 115 20.49 -19.05 -1.24
CA ALA A 115 20.14 -19.81 -2.43
C ALA A 115 19.36 -21.10 -2.12
N GLU A 116 19.56 -21.69 -0.94
CA GLU A 116 18.87 -22.88 -0.45
C GLU A 116 17.37 -22.67 -0.22
N PHE A 117 16.92 -21.42 -0.07
CA PHE A 117 15.51 -21.07 0.08
C PHE A 117 14.82 -20.78 -1.26
N ILE A 118 15.55 -20.82 -2.36
CA ILE A 118 15.04 -20.56 -3.70
C ILE A 118 14.61 -21.90 -4.33
N PRO A 119 13.31 -22.10 -4.66
CA PRO A 119 12.89 -23.26 -5.44
C PRO A 119 13.65 -23.32 -6.76
N GLU A 120 13.87 -24.54 -7.29
CA GLU A 120 14.53 -24.70 -8.58
C GLU A 120 13.82 -23.85 -9.65
N SER A 121 14.53 -22.87 -10.18
CA SER A 121 13.97 -21.84 -11.04
C SER A 121 14.94 -21.46 -12.15
N ARG A 122 14.39 -21.05 -13.30
CA ARG A 122 15.15 -20.52 -14.43
C ARG A 122 14.56 -19.18 -14.83
N ILE A 123 15.43 -18.20 -15.04
CA ILE A 123 15.05 -16.86 -15.49
C ILE A 123 15.16 -16.83 -17.01
N PHE A 124 14.05 -16.57 -17.70
CA PHE A 124 14.01 -16.35 -19.13
C PHE A 124 13.80 -14.85 -19.39
N SER A 125 14.70 -14.22 -20.14
CA SER A 125 14.48 -12.86 -20.64
C SER A 125 13.78 -12.95 -22.00
N GLY A 126 12.58 -12.35 -22.12
CA GLY A 126 11.93 -12.16 -23.42
C GLY A 126 12.75 -11.27 -24.35
N PRO A 127 12.44 -11.23 -25.66
CA PRO A 127 13.07 -10.28 -26.57
C PRO A 127 12.88 -8.87 -26.03
N LYS A 128 13.97 -8.09 -25.99
CA LYS A 128 13.89 -6.66 -25.69
C LYS A 128 13.08 -6.01 -26.83
N GLY A 129 11.86 -5.57 -26.53
CA GLY A 129 11.05 -4.75 -27.44
C GLY A 129 11.65 -3.36 -27.62
#